data_AF-A0A381SF89-F1
#
_entry.id   AF-A0A381SF89-F1
#
_cell.length_a   1.000
_cell.length_b   1.000
_cell.length_c   1.000
_cell.angle_alpha   90.00
_cell.angle_beta   90.00
_cell.angle_gamma   90.00
#
_symmetry.space_group_name_H-M   'P 1'
#
loop_
_entity.id
_entity.type
_entity.pdbx_description
1 polymer ?
#
loop_
_entity_poly.entity_id
_entity_poly.type
_entity_poly.pdbx_seq_one_letter_code
_entity_poly.pdbx_strand_id
1 'polypeptide(L)'
;MKSIVRNVHKYLSFSISLQLLLWTVSGIYFAFNKIEMVRGEQYILSYSYAVDLSQINLNIAEAENVRLSKRLNEEIIIITKDIGNEYLDIKGNSLDKLSTDAALKIVGNKTTLKPLNVEEIKMEKNGSEYRGRPLPLYKVTSKNKANEKINVYLNVFSGEILAIRSAQWRVWDLMWGFHIIDWQERDNINNFLLKMFSILALISSLTGLLLFFKVDIKK
;
A
#
# COMPACT_ATOMS: atom_id res chain seq x y z
N MET A 1 -0.85 -50.04 -2.64
CA MET A 1 -1.72 -48.83 -2.55
C MET A 1 -1.69 -48.11 -1.19
N LYS A 2 -1.62 -48.78 -0.02
CA LYS A 2 -1.66 -48.12 1.31
C LYS A 2 -0.50 -47.15 1.61
N SER A 3 0.71 -47.39 1.11
CA SER A 3 1.89 -46.54 1.42
C SER A 3 1.89 -45.21 0.67
N ILE A 4 1.47 -45.20 -0.60
CA ILE A 4 1.44 -44.00 -1.45
C ILE A 4 0.40 -43.01 -0.92
N VAL A 5 -0.82 -43.47 -0.63
CA VAL A 5 -1.89 -42.61 -0.08
C VAL A 5 -1.46 -42.00 1.25
N ARG A 6 -0.83 -42.78 2.14
CA ARG A 6 -0.33 -42.29 3.43
C ARG A 6 0.78 -41.26 3.28
N ASN A 7 1.73 -41.48 2.35
CA ASN A 7 2.80 -40.53 2.10
C ASN A 7 2.29 -39.23 1.47
N VAL A 8 1.41 -39.34 0.46
CA VAL A 8 0.77 -38.17 -0.17
C VAL A 8 -0.02 -37.37 0.86
N HIS A 9 -0.86 -38.02 1.67
CA HIS A 9 -1.60 -37.35 2.73
C HIS A 9 -0.66 -36.67 3.74
N LYS A 10 0.40 -37.34 4.21
CA LYS A 10 1.37 -36.77 5.15
C LYS A 10 1.99 -35.47 4.62
N TYR A 11 2.51 -35.48 3.39
CA TYR A 11 3.17 -34.29 2.83
C TYR A 11 2.17 -33.20 2.44
N LEU A 12 0.99 -33.57 1.92
CA LEU A 12 -0.06 -32.61 1.58
C LEU A 12 -0.59 -31.90 2.83
N SER A 13 -0.92 -32.66 3.88
CA SER A 13 -1.36 -32.11 5.16
C SER A 13 -0.29 -31.24 5.79
N PHE A 14 0.99 -31.62 5.73
CA PHE A 14 2.08 -30.77 6.21
C PHE A 14 2.13 -29.42 5.49
N SER A 15 2.09 -29.41 4.15
CA SER A 15 2.11 -28.17 3.38
C SER A 15 0.90 -27.27 3.67
N ILE A 16 -0.30 -27.86 3.80
CA ILE A 16 -1.51 -27.13 4.17
C ILE A 16 -1.40 -26.55 5.59
N SER A 17 -0.97 -27.36 6.56
CA SER A 17 -0.80 -26.90 7.95
C SER A 17 0.25 -25.81 8.07
N LEU A 18 1.36 -25.90 7.32
CA LEU A 18 2.40 -24.87 7.30
C LEU A 18 1.84 -23.55 6.77
N GLN A 19 1.09 -23.60 5.66
CA GLN A 19 0.47 -22.41 5.09
C GLN A 19 -0.61 -21.82 6.01
N LEU A 20 -1.41 -22.65 6.68
CA LEU A 20 -2.38 -22.21 7.69
C LEU A 20 -1.71 -21.57 8.90
N LEU A 21 -0.53 -22.08 9.31
CA LEU A 21 0.26 -21.48 10.38
C LEU A 21 0.75 -20.09 9.97
N LEU A 22 1.33 -19.95 8.78
CA LEU A 22 1.75 -18.65 8.23
C LEU A 22 0.57 -17.66 8.13
N TRP A 23 -0.58 -18.14 7.67
CA TRP A 23 -1.82 -17.36 7.61
C TRP A 23 -2.28 -16.91 9.02
N THR A 24 -2.22 -17.79 10.01
CA THR A 24 -2.63 -17.48 11.39
C THR A 24 -1.67 -16.49 12.05
N VAL A 25 -0.36 -16.70 11.92
CA VAL A 25 0.67 -15.80 12.47
C VAL A 25 0.54 -14.40 11.87
N SER A 26 0.35 -14.29 10.55
CA SER A 26 0.12 -13.01 9.89
C SER A 26 -1.19 -12.35 10.32
N GLY A 27 -2.28 -13.13 10.46
CA GLY A 27 -3.57 -12.63 10.97
C GLY A 27 -3.46 -12.07 12.39
N ILE A 28 -2.76 -12.77 13.28
CA ILE A 28 -2.45 -12.27 14.64
C ILE A 28 -1.65 -10.97 14.53
N TYR A 29 -0.59 -10.93 13.72
CA TYR A 29 0.19 -9.71 13.54
C TYR A 29 -0.69 -8.52 13.12
N PHE A 30 -1.62 -8.69 12.19
CA PHE A 30 -2.54 -7.62 11.78
C PHE A 30 -3.48 -7.19 12.90
N ALA A 31 -4.01 -8.12 13.68
CA ALA A 31 -4.92 -7.81 14.79
C ALA A 31 -4.27 -6.92 15.87
N PHE A 32 -2.95 -7.07 16.08
CA PHE A 32 -2.20 -6.30 17.07
C PHE A 32 -1.50 -5.06 16.52
N ASN A 33 -1.51 -4.83 15.19
CA ASN A 33 -0.85 -3.69 14.56
C ASN A 33 -1.87 -2.79 13.85
N LYS A 34 -2.06 -1.58 14.38
CA LYS A 34 -2.93 -0.55 13.79
C LYS A 34 -2.47 -0.20 12.37
N ILE A 35 -3.38 -0.27 11.40
CA ILE A 35 -3.05 -0.07 9.99
C ILE A 35 -2.64 1.37 9.67
N GLU A 36 -3.16 2.34 10.42
CA GLU A 36 -2.83 3.76 10.31
C GLU A 36 -1.35 3.99 10.62
N MET A 37 -0.84 3.29 11.65
CA MET A 37 0.57 3.33 12.05
C MET A 37 1.50 2.73 10.99
N VAL A 38 1.05 1.63 10.39
CA VAL A 38 1.73 0.94 9.28
C VAL A 38 1.77 1.84 8.03
N ARG A 39 0.68 2.54 7.73
CA ARG A 39 0.58 3.49 6.60
C ARG A 39 1.35 4.78 6.82
N GLY A 40 1.78 5.05 8.06
CA GLY A 40 2.55 6.23 8.41
C GLY A 40 1.69 7.48 8.61
N GLU A 41 0.38 7.33 8.83
CA GLU A 41 -0.55 8.46 8.99
C GLU A 41 -0.18 9.34 10.19
N GLN A 42 0.41 8.75 11.24
CA GLN A 42 0.95 9.47 12.40
C GLN A 42 2.04 10.49 12.06
N TYR A 43 2.66 10.39 10.88
CA TYR A 43 3.67 11.34 10.44
C TYR A 43 3.08 12.53 9.70
N ILE A 44 1.85 12.43 9.19
CA ILE A 44 1.21 13.47 8.37
C ILE A 44 0.69 14.58 9.28
N LEU A 45 1.00 15.83 8.92
CA LEU A 45 0.45 17.01 9.57
C LEU A 45 -0.80 17.48 8.81
N SER A 46 -1.89 17.69 9.54
CA SER A 46 -3.11 18.29 8.99
C SER A 46 -2.92 19.80 8.83
N TYR A 47 -3.16 20.31 7.63
CA TYR A 47 -3.16 21.74 7.34
C TYR A 47 -4.44 22.12 6.62
N SER A 48 -5.09 23.16 7.11
CA SER A 48 -6.18 23.84 6.41
C SER A 48 -5.62 25.07 5.72
N TYR A 49 -6.07 25.32 4.49
CA TYR A 49 -5.74 26.53 3.75
C TYR A 49 -7.02 27.08 3.12
N ALA A 50 -7.13 28.40 3.07
CA ALA A 50 -8.16 29.07 2.28
C ALA A 50 -7.80 28.93 0.79
N VAL A 51 -8.82 28.77 -0.05
CA VAL A 51 -8.72 28.77 -1.51
C VAL A 51 -9.72 29.78 -2.03
N ASP A 52 -9.26 30.68 -2.90
CA ASP A 52 -10.11 31.67 -3.54
C ASP A 52 -10.56 31.17 -4.92
N LEU A 53 -11.79 30.65 -4.99
CA LEU A 53 -12.34 30.11 -6.24
C LEU A 53 -12.65 31.20 -7.28
N SER A 54 -12.71 32.48 -6.89
CA SER A 54 -13.06 33.57 -7.81
C SER A 54 -12.03 33.78 -8.92
N GLN A 55 -10.79 33.31 -8.69
CA GLN A 55 -9.67 33.45 -9.62
C GLN A 55 -9.64 32.35 -10.69
N ILE A 56 -10.49 31.33 -10.56
CA ILE A 56 -10.53 30.19 -11.46
C ILE A 56 -11.51 30.48 -12.61
N ASN A 57 -10.97 30.74 -13.79
CA ASN A 57 -11.76 30.89 -15.02
C ASN A 57 -11.24 29.91 -16.07
N LEU A 58 -11.58 28.64 -15.92
CA LEU A 58 -11.14 27.55 -16.79
C LEU A 58 -12.32 26.74 -17.30
N ASN A 59 -12.26 26.40 -18.59
CA ASN A 59 -13.18 25.46 -19.21
C ASN A 59 -12.47 24.14 -19.45
N ILE A 60 -12.89 23.09 -18.74
CA ILE A 60 -12.31 21.75 -18.84
C ILE A 60 -13.29 20.89 -19.63
N ALA A 61 -12.91 20.48 -20.84
CA ALA A 61 -13.80 19.77 -21.75
C ALA A 61 -14.14 18.34 -21.29
N GLU A 62 -13.16 17.63 -20.72
CA GLU A 62 -13.30 16.24 -20.28
C GLU A 62 -12.53 16.03 -18.97
N ALA A 63 -13.26 15.70 -17.91
CA ALA A 63 -12.69 15.38 -16.60
C ALA A 63 -13.60 14.40 -15.84
N GLU A 64 -13.00 13.37 -15.25
CA GLU A 64 -13.69 12.49 -14.31
C GLU A 64 -13.74 13.12 -12.91
N ASN A 65 -12.64 13.77 -12.51
CA ASN A 65 -12.52 14.42 -11.22
C ASN A 65 -11.66 15.67 -11.32
N VAL A 66 -12.07 16.73 -10.64
CA VAL A 66 -11.30 17.98 -10.53
C VAL A 66 -11.09 18.29 -9.05
N ARG A 67 -9.83 18.45 -8.65
CA ARG A 67 -9.43 18.72 -7.27
C ARG A 67 -8.54 19.93 -7.19
N LEU A 68 -8.81 20.79 -6.23
CA LEU A 68 -7.94 21.90 -5.87
C LEU A 68 -7.00 21.46 -4.76
N SER A 69 -5.72 21.76 -4.93
CA SER A 69 -4.68 21.42 -3.97
C SER A 69 -3.74 22.60 -3.78
N LYS A 70 -3.05 22.65 -2.64
CA LYS A 70 -2.00 23.63 -2.39
C LYS A 70 -0.63 22.96 -2.43
N ARG A 71 0.18 23.44 -3.38
CA ARG A 71 1.57 23.03 -3.61
C ARG A 71 2.49 24.13 -3.09
N LEU A 72 2.95 23.98 -1.85
CA LEU A 72 3.69 25.03 -1.11
C LEU A 72 2.88 26.33 -1.05
N ASN A 73 3.28 27.36 -1.81
CA ASN A 73 2.60 28.65 -1.87
C ASN A 73 1.74 28.80 -3.14
N GLU A 74 1.65 27.77 -3.96
CA GLU A 74 0.90 27.77 -5.22
C GLU A 74 -0.42 26.99 -5.05
N GLU A 75 -1.51 27.56 -5.54
CA GLU A 75 -2.77 26.85 -5.70
C GLU A 75 -2.78 26.16 -7.06
N ILE A 76 -3.12 24.88 -7.07
CA ILE A 76 -3.03 24.02 -8.24
C ILE A 76 -4.34 23.27 -8.45
N ILE A 77 -4.61 22.93 -9.69
CA ILE A 77 -5.76 22.16 -10.13
C ILE A 77 -5.26 20.82 -10.63
N ILE A 78 -5.79 19.73 -10.07
CA ILE A 78 -5.51 18.36 -10.46
C ILE A 78 -6.76 17.85 -11.18
N ILE A 79 -6.59 17.50 -12.45
CA ILE A 79 -7.66 16.96 -13.30
C ILE A 79 -7.35 15.49 -13.54
N THR A 80 -8.24 14.61 -13.10
CA THR A 80 -8.19 13.19 -13.43
C THR A 80 -9.01 12.94 -14.69
N LYS A 81 -8.38 12.31 -15.67
CA LYS A 81 -8.96 11.86 -16.93
C LYS A 81 -8.81 10.35 -17.03
N ASP A 82 -9.47 9.75 -18.02
CA ASP A 82 -9.38 8.31 -18.33
C ASP A 82 -7.90 7.89 -18.53
N ILE A 83 -7.10 8.77 -19.16
CA ILE A 83 -5.66 8.56 -19.39
C ILE A 83 -4.84 9.49 -18.48
N GLY A 84 -4.85 9.19 -17.19
CA GLY A 84 -3.96 9.79 -16.20
C GLY A 84 -4.38 11.18 -15.69
N ASN A 85 -3.46 11.84 -15.00
CA ASN A 85 -3.72 13.13 -14.36
C ASN A 85 -3.01 14.28 -15.08
N GLU A 86 -3.71 15.38 -15.20
CA GLU A 86 -3.18 16.67 -15.63
C GLU A 86 -3.07 17.61 -14.41
N TYR A 87 -2.00 18.40 -14.36
CA TYR A 87 -1.69 19.28 -13.24
C TYR A 87 -1.52 20.70 -13.77
N LEU A 88 -2.42 21.59 -13.38
CA LEU A 88 -2.47 22.97 -13.85
C LEU A 88 -2.27 23.95 -12.70
N ASP A 89 -1.71 25.12 -13.00
CA ASP A 89 -1.80 26.27 -12.11
C ASP A 89 -3.23 26.85 -12.13
N ILE A 90 -3.50 27.81 -11.23
CA ILE A 90 -4.80 28.49 -11.15
C ILE A 90 -5.19 29.24 -12.45
N LYS A 91 -4.20 29.53 -13.31
CA LYS A 91 -4.37 30.21 -14.60
C LYS A 91 -4.57 29.24 -15.77
N GLY A 92 -4.50 27.93 -15.53
CA GLY A 92 -4.66 26.88 -16.54
C GLY A 92 -3.38 26.47 -17.27
N ASN A 93 -2.21 26.94 -16.85
CA ASN A 93 -0.94 26.50 -17.44
C ASN A 93 -0.49 25.17 -16.84
N SER A 94 0.11 24.31 -17.66
CA SER A 94 0.69 23.05 -17.19
C SER A 94 1.82 23.27 -16.18
N LEU A 95 1.85 22.46 -15.13
CA LEU A 95 2.85 22.57 -14.07
C LEU A 95 4.11 21.77 -14.39
N ASP A 96 5.25 22.42 -14.19
CA ASP A 96 6.53 21.74 -14.14
C ASP A 96 6.66 20.84 -12.89
N LYS A 97 7.55 19.86 -13.01
CA LYS A 97 7.97 19.00 -11.90
C LYS A 97 8.57 19.85 -10.78
N LEU A 98 8.27 19.49 -9.55
CA LEU A 98 8.88 20.05 -8.35
C LEU A 98 10.40 19.90 -8.40
N SER A 99 11.13 20.94 -8.00
CA SER A 99 12.57 20.79 -7.73
C SER A 99 12.80 19.86 -6.53
N THR A 100 14.00 19.28 -6.43
CA THR A 100 14.39 18.44 -5.30
C THR A 100 14.28 19.19 -3.97
N ASP A 101 14.67 20.48 -3.94
CA ASP A 101 14.54 21.33 -2.76
C ASP A 101 13.08 21.60 -2.39
N ALA A 102 12.21 21.79 -3.39
CA ALA A 102 10.78 21.93 -3.15
C ALA A 102 10.18 20.65 -2.56
N ALA A 103 10.58 19.47 -3.06
CA ALA A 103 10.14 18.18 -2.52
C ALA A 103 10.61 17.99 -1.05
N LEU A 104 11.85 18.35 -0.72
CA LEU A 104 12.34 18.33 0.68
C LEU A 104 11.50 19.26 1.56
N LYS A 105 11.25 20.50 1.13
CA LYS A 105 10.43 21.47 1.87
C LYS A 105 8.99 20.96 2.08
N ILE A 106 8.37 20.37 1.06
CA ILE A 106 7.03 19.82 1.17
C ILE A 106 6.98 18.73 2.25
N VAL A 107 7.93 17.79 2.23
CA VAL A 107 7.96 16.72 3.25
C VAL A 107 8.21 17.30 4.64
N GLY A 108 9.13 18.26 4.79
CA GLY A 108 9.39 18.92 6.07
C GLY A 108 8.21 19.72 6.63
N ASN A 109 7.37 20.28 5.75
CA ASN A 109 6.20 21.06 6.16
C ASN A 109 4.94 20.21 6.37
N LYS A 110 4.73 19.18 5.54
CA LYS A 110 3.53 18.32 5.58
C LYS A 110 3.70 17.12 6.51
N THR A 111 4.89 16.88 7.06
CA THR A 111 5.14 15.75 7.96
C THR A 111 5.96 16.15 9.17
N THR A 112 5.96 15.30 10.20
CA THR A 112 6.86 15.43 11.37
C THR A 112 8.28 14.90 11.11
N LEU A 113 8.60 14.51 9.87
CA LEU A 113 9.85 13.87 9.48
C LEU A 113 10.90 14.90 9.07
N LYS A 114 12.18 14.58 9.31
CA LYS A 114 13.32 15.35 8.80
C LYS A 114 13.76 14.78 7.45
N PRO A 115 13.53 15.46 6.32
CA PRO A 115 13.91 14.98 5.01
C PRO A 115 15.43 15.11 4.80
N LEU A 116 16.03 14.19 4.05
CA LEU A 116 17.48 14.09 3.86
C LEU A 116 17.90 14.09 2.39
N ASN A 117 17.23 13.30 1.55
CA ASN A 117 17.60 13.14 0.14
C ASN A 117 16.35 12.87 -0.71
N VAL A 118 16.41 13.24 -1.99
CA VAL A 118 15.35 13.01 -2.98
C VAL A 118 15.90 12.20 -4.14
N GLU A 119 15.13 11.20 -4.57
CA GLU A 119 15.41 10.36 -5.73
C GLU A 119 14.16 10.34 -6.65
N GLU A 120 14.33 10.61 -7.95
CA GLU A 120 13.24 10.47 -8.92
C GLU A 120 13.11 9.02 -9.39
N ILE A 121 11.90 8.47 -9.28
CA ILE A 121 11.56 7.14 -9.74
C ILE A 121 10.71 7.28 -11.00
N LYS A 122 11.19 6.70 -12.09
CA LYS A 122 10.57 6.79 -13.43
C LYS A 122 10.00 5.45 -13.91
N MET A 123 10.39 4.35 -13.29
CA MET A 123 10.04 3.01 -13.73
C MET A 123 9.45 2.18 -12.59
N GLU A 124 8.48 1.36 -12.97
CA GLU A 124 7.89 0.38 -12.07
C GLU A 124 8.88 -0.72 -11.72
N LYS A 125 8.71 -1.30 -10.54
CA LYS A 125 9.49 -2.44 -10.07
C LYS A 125 8.60 -3.32 -9.20
N ASN A 126 8.54 -4.61 -9.54
CA ASN A 126 7.73 -5.59 -8.80
C ASN A 126 8.19 -5.67 -7.34
N GLY A 127 7.21 -5.79 -6.44
CA GLY A 127 7.44 -5.84 -4.99
C GLY A 127 8.03 -4.55 -4.39
N SER A 128 8.05 -3.43 -5.13
CA SER A 128 8.53 -2.15 -4.61
C SER A 128 7.57 -1.54 -3.59
N GLU A 129 8.09 -0.67 -2.71
CA GLU A 129 7.28 0.04 -1.70
C GLU A 129 6.29 1.05 -2.33
N TYR A 130 6.47 1.37 -3.61
CA TYR A 130 5.69 2.35 -4.38
C TYR A 130 4.84 1.72 -5.49
N ARG A 131 4.67 0.39 -5.50
CA ARG A 131 3.81 -0.30 -6.48
C ARG A 131 2.38 0.27 -6.48
N GLY A 132 1.74 0.28 -7.66
CA GLY A 132 0.38 0.80 -7.85
C GLY A 132 0.26 2.32 -7.67
N ARG A 133 1.36 3.07 -7.79
CA ARG A 133 1.37 4.54 -7.71
C ARG A 133 1.73 5.16 -9.06
N PRO A 134 1.13 6.32 -9.40
CA PRO A 134 1.41 6.98 -10.66
C PRO A 134 2.87 7.43 -10.72
N LEU A 135 3.51 7.16 -11.84
CA LEU A 135 4.89 7.57 -12.15
C LEU A 135 4.90 8.75 -13.12
N PRO A 136 5.97 9.57 -13.13
CA PRO A 136 7.09 9.54 -12.21
C PRO A 136 6.73 10.06 -10.81
N LEU A 137 7.48 9.64 -9.79
CA LEU A 137 7.30 10.08 -8.39
C LEU A 137 8.65 10.32 -7.71
N TYR A 138 8.67 11.15 -6.67
CA TYR A 138 9.85 11.35 -5.84
C TYR A 138 9.82 10.44 -4.61
N LYS A 139 10.97 9.84 -4.31
CA LYS A 139 11.25 9.17 -3.05
C LYS A 139 12.12 10.08 -2.19
N VAL A 140 11.53 10.62 -1.15
CA VAL A 140 12.21 11.44 -0.15
C VAL A 140 12.62 10.56 1.03
N THR A 141 13.91 10.30 1.14
CA THR A 141 14.46 9.60 2.31
C THR A 141 14.49 10.57 3.48
N SER A 142 13.87 10.18 4.59
CA SER A 142 13.68 11.01 5.78
C SER A 142 13.99 10.25 7.06
N LYS A 143 14.01 10.95 8.19
CA LYS A 143 14.14 10.36 9.53
C LYS A 143 13.06 10.86 10.47
N ASN A 144 12.60 10.00 11.36
CA ASN A 144 11.73 10.40 12.46
C ASN A 144 12.53 10.88 13.68
N LYS A 145 11.84 11.25 14.76
CA LYS A 145 12.46 11.71 16.03
C LYS A 145 13.37 10.65 16.67
N ALA A 146 13.11 9.37 16.44
CA ALA A 146 13.94 8.25 16.90
C ALA A 146 15.12 7.93 15.96
N ASN A 147 15.38 8.79 14.96
CA ASN A 147 16.45 8.62 13.97
C ASN A 147 16.27 7.40 13.05
N GLU A 148 15.07 6.82 13.00
CA GLU A 148 14.72 5.70 12.12
C GLU A 148 14.46 6.19 10.70
N LYS A 149 14.89 5.40 9.71
CA LYS A 149 14.75 5.75 8.29
C LYS A 149 13.31 5.52 7.81
N ILE A 150 12.72 6.56 7.24
CA ILE A 150 11.37 6.55 6.67
C ILE A 150 11.44 7.05 5.23
N ASN A 151 10.85 6.31 4.29
CA ASN A 151 10.73 6.74 2.90
C ASN A 151 9.37 7.40 2.71
N VAL A 152 9.35 8.61 2.15
CA VAL A 152 8.13 9.33 1.79
C VAL A 152 8.06 9.40 0.27
N TYR A 153 6.95 8.94 -0.31
CA TYR A 153 6.72 8.95 -1.73
C TYR A 153 5.79 10.11 -2.09
N LEU A 154 6.22 10.96 -3.01
CA LEU A 154 5.60 12.23 -3.36
C LEU A 154 5.31 12.28 -4.86
N ASN A 155 4.14 12.77 -5.24
CA ASN A 155 3.86 13.09 -6.64
C ASN A 155 4.78 14.23 -7.12
N VAL A 156 5.44 14.07 -8.26
CA VAL A 156 6.41 15.08 -8.75
C VAL A 156 5.76 16.40 -9.16
N PHE A 157 4.47 16.41 -9.52
CA PHE A 157 3.78 17.59 -10.02
C PHE A 157 2.98 18.25 -8.90
N SER A 158 2.12 17.50 -8.19
CA SER A 158 1.23 18.07 -7.18
C SER A 158 1.87 18.27 -5.81
N GLY A 159 2.93 17.52 -5.48
CA GLY A 159 3.47 17.52 -4.12
C GLY A 159 2.53 16.86 -3.10
N GLU A 160 1.65 15.97 -3.55
CA GLU A 160 0.86 15.10 -2.69
C GLU A 160 1.70 13.92 -2.19
N ILE A 161 1.57 13.61 -0.89
CA ILE A 161 2.19 12.43 -0.30
C ILE A 161 1.36 11.21 -0.69
N LEU A 162 1.92 10.33 -1.52
CA LEU A 162 1.26 9.14 -2.05
C LEU A 162 1.40 7.93 -1.11
N ALA A 163 2.49 7.90 -0.35
CA ALA A 163 2.76 6.84 0.63
C ALA A 163 3.88 7.24 1.60
N ILE A 164 3.80 6.73 2.83
CA ILE A 164 4.90 6.72 3.79
C ILE A 164 5.24 5.27 4.11
N ARG A 165 6.54 4.95 4.13
CA ARG A 165 7.05 3.58 4.21
C ARG A 165 8.15 3.48 5.26
N SER A 166 7.83 2.79 6.34
CA SER A 166 8.68 2.55 7.50
C SER A 166 9.17 1.10 7.56
N ALA A 167 10.02 0.78 8.53
CA ALA A 167 10.35 -0.62 8.81
C ALA A 167 9.11 -1.45 9.20
N GLN A 168 8.19 -0.87 9.97
CA GLN A 168 6.92 -1.51 10.34
C GLN A 168 6.08 -1.83 9.10
N TRP A 169 6.06 -0.94 8.09
CA TRP A 169 5.40 -1.22 6.82
C TRP A 169 6.02 -2.42 6.10
N ARG A 170 7.36 -2.56 6.09
CA ARG A 170 8.02 -3.72 5.43
C ARG A 170 7.68 -5.05 6.10
N VAL A 171 7.59 -5.06 7.44
CA VAL A 171 7.16 -6.25 8.18
C VAL A 171 5.70 -6.56 7.86
N TRP A 172 4.84 -5.53 7.82
CA TRP A 172 3.45 -5.71 7.41
C TRP A 172 3.33 -6.24 5.98
N ASP A 173 4.11 -5.71 5.04
CA ASP A 173 4.15 -6.14 3.63
C ASP A 173 4.57 -7.61 3.51
N LEU A 174 5.58 -8.04 4.28
CA LEU A 174 5.98 -9.45 4.36
C LEU A 174 4.85 -10.34 4.90
N MET A 175 4.23 -9.95 6.01
CA MET A 175 3.11 -10.69 6.61
C MET A 175 1.93 -10.76 5.66
N TRP A 176 1.68 -9.69 4.89
CA TRP A 176 0.66 -9.66 3.85
C TRP A 176 0.95 -10.71 2.78
N GLY A 177 2.18 -10.80 2.28
CA GLY A 177 2.59 -11.84 1.33
C GLY A 177 2.34 -13.27 1.84
N PHE A 178 2.63 -13.54 3.12
CA PHE A 178 2.31 -14.82 3.74
C PHE A 178 0.81 -15.08 3.84
N HIS A 179 0.03 -14.05 4.14
CA HIS A 179 -1.41 -14.14 4.33
C HIS A 179 -2.16 -14.38 3.01
N ILE A 180 -1.76 -13.71 1.92
CA ILE A 180 -2.39 -13.84 0.60
C ILE A 180 -1.70 -14.84 -0.33
N ILE A 181 -0.63 -15.50 0.14
CA ILE A 181 0.15 -16.50 -0.63
C ILE A 181 0.69 -15.93 -1.95
N ASP A 182 0.97 -14.62 -1.97
CA ASP A 182 1.66 -13.95 -3.05
C ASP A 182 3.02 -13.52 -2.52
N TRP A 183 4.06 -14.29 -2.80
CA TRP A 183 5.38 -14.09 -2.18
C TRP A 183 6.26 -13.13 -2.96
N GLN A 184 5.93 -12.91 -4.24
CA GLN A 184 6.74 -12.10 -5.16
C GLN A 184 6.29 -10.64 -5.14
N GLU A 185 5.03 -10.41 -5.52
CA GLU A 185 4.50 -9.06 -5.73
C GLU A 185 3.82 -8.52 -4.47
N ARG A 186 3.26 -9.42 -3.66
CA ARG A 186 2.52 -9.11 -2.42
C ARG A 186 1.38 -8.13 -2.68
N ASP A 187 0.68 -8.32 -3.79
CA ASP A 187 -0.33 -7.40 -4.29
C ASP A 187 -1.58 -8.12 -4.80
N ASN A 188 -1.43 -9.30 -5.41
CA ASN A 188 -2.53 -10.01 -6.04
C ASN A 188 -3.24 -10.96 -5.08
N ILE A 189 -4.30 -10.48 -4.43
CA ILE A 189 -5.18 -11.32 -3.59
C ILE A 189 -5.99 -12.35 -4.40
N ASN A 190 -6.17 -12.15 -5.70
CA ASN A 190 -6.98 -13.03 -6.54
C ASN A 190 -6.20 -14.17 -7.20
N ASN A 191 -5.00 -14.48 -6.68
CA ASN A 191 -4.11 -15.49 -7.22
C ASN A 191 -4.65 -16.93 -7.05
N PHE A 192 -4.17 -17.84 -7.90
CA PHE A 192 -4.61 -19.23 -7.94
C PHE A 192 -4.30 -19.99 -6.64
N LEU A 193 -3.12 -19.79 -6.06
CA LEU A 193 -2.67 -20.49 -4.86
C LEU A 193 -3.60 -20.18 -3.67
N LEU A 194 -3.93 -18.90 -3.46
CA LEU A 194 -4.85 -18.50 -2.40
C LEU A 194 -6.23 -19.15 -2.55
N LYS A 195 -6.78 -19.17 -3.77
CA LYS A 195 -8.08 -19.80 -4.06
C LYS A 195 -8.06 -21.29 -3.74
N MET A 196 -7.03 -22.00 -4.19
CA MET A 196 -6.84 -23.42 -3.92
C MET A 196 -6.72 -23.70 -2.40
N PHE A 197 -5.83 -22.99 -1.69
CA PHE A 197 -5.63 -23.19 -0.25
C PHE A 197 -6.86 -22.80 0.58
N SER A 198 -7.64 -21.80 0.15
CA SER A 198 -8.88 -21.41 0.83
C SER A 198 -9.93 -22.52 0.79
N ILE A 199 -10.09 -23.19 -0.36
CA ILE A 199 -11.01 -24.34 -0.50
C ILE A 199 -10.51 -25.52 0.36
N LEU A 200 -9.21 -25.82 0.31
CA LEU A 200 -8.62 -26.89 1.12
C LEU A 200 -8.77 -26.63 2.63
N ALA A 201 -8.57 -25.38 3.05
CA ALA A 201 -8.76 -24.96 4.44
C ALA A 201 -10.21 -25.12 4.90
N LEU A 202 -11.17 -24.74 4.05
CA LEU A 202 -12.60 -24.92 4.34
C LEU A 202 -12.97 -26.40 4.50
N ILE A 203 -12.55 -27.25 3.55
CA ILE A 203 -12.78 -28.70 3.62
C ILE A 203 -12.16 -29.26 4.91
N SER A 204 -10.91 -28.90 5.20
CA SER A 204 -10.21 -29.35 6.41
C SER A 204 -10.96 -28.93 7.68
N SER A 205 -11.41 -27.67 7.78
CA SER A 205 -12.15 -27.14 8.92
C SER A 205 -13.49 -27.87 9.12
N LEU A 206 -14.27 -28.05 8.04
CA LEU A 206 -15.52 -28.79 8.08
C LEU A 206 -15.33 -30.25 8.51
N THR A 207 -14.30 -30.93 7.99
CA THR A 207 -13.99 -32.30 8.43
C THR A 207 -13.60 -32.36 9.90
N GLY A 208 -12.86 -31.37 10.41
CA GLY A 208 -12.52 -31.28 11.83
C GLY A 208 -13.75 -31.11 12.73
N LEU A 209 -14.68 -30.23 12.35
CA LEU A 209 -15.95 -30.06 13.06
C LEU A 209 -16.80 -31.33 13.03
N LEU A 210 -16.92 -31.98 11.87
CA LEU A 210 -17.67 -33.22 11.73
C LEU A 210 -17.08 -34.34 12.60
N LEU A 211 -15.75 -34.46 12.67
CA LEU A 211 -15.07 -35.42 13.54
C LEU A 211 -15.33 -35.11 15.03
N PHE A 212 -15.32 -33.83 15.43
CA PHE A 212 -15.64 -33.44 16.79
C PHE A 212 -17.08 -33.81 17.20
N PHE A 213 -18.06 -33.60 16.31
CA PHE A 213 -19.46 -33.94 16.57
C PHE A 213 -19.83 -35.41 16.29
N LYS A 214 -18.97 -36.19 15.63
CA LYS A 214 -19.14 -37.63 15.39
C LYS A 214 -17.94 -38.46 15.87
N VAL A 215 -17.80 -38.59 17.19
CA VAL A 215 -17.22 -39.75 17.89
C VAL A 215 -17.86 -39.74 19.30
N ASP A 216 -18.94 -40.45 19.64
CA ASP A 216 -19.20 -41.88 19.48
C ASP A 216 -20.53 -42.16 18.77
N ILE A 217 -20.47 -42.70 17.56
CA ILE A 217 -21.50 -43.67 17.17
C ILE A 217 -20.93 -45.01 17.64
N LYS A 218 -21.25 -45.40 18.89
CA LYS A 218 -21.05 -46.77 19.36
C LYS A 218 -21.68 -47.71 18.32
N LYS A 219 -20.88 -48.72 17.94
CA LYS A 219 -21.17 -49.92 17.14
C LYS A 219 -22.61 -50.11 16.68
#